data_AF-A0A920JBC4-F1
#
_entry.id   AF-A0A920JBC4-F1
#
_cell.length_a   1.000
_cell.length_b   1.000
_cell.length_c   1.000
_cell.angle_alpha   90.00
_cell.angle_beta   90.00
_cell.angle_gamma   90.00
#
_symmetry.space_group_name_H-M   'P 1'
#
loop_
_entity.id
_entity.type
_entity.pdbx_description
1 polymer ?
#
loop_
_entity_poly.entity_id
_entity_poly.type
_entity_poly.pdbx_seq_one_letter_code
_entity_poly.pdbx_strand_id
1 'polypeptide(L)' 'MKAARELGFNIPEELSVIGYDGIALGAYIDPPLTTLTFSIEESGKKDG' A
#
# COMPACT_ATOMS: atom_id res chain seq x y z
N MET A 1 3.60 8.49 2.02
CA MET A 1 4.67 8.93 1.09
C MET A 1 5.03 10.42 1.21
N LYS A 2 4.08 11.34 1.43
CA LYS A 2 4.35 12.79 1.54
C LYS A 2 5.54 13.15 2.43
N ALA A 3 5.54 12.71 3.69
CA ALA A 3 6.61 13.02 4.63
C ALA A 3 8.00 12.51 4.17
N ALA A 4 8.09 11.30 3.63
CA ALA A 4 9.34 10.77 3.11
C ALA A 4 9.86 11.61 1.91
N ARG A 5 8.96 12.06 1.04
CA ARG A 5 9.31 12.99 -0.05
C ARG A 5 9.75 14.36 0.47
N GLU A 6 9.08 14.89 1.49
CA GLU A 6 9.46 16.16 2.14
C GLU A 6 10.83 16.09 2.83
N LEU A 7 11.24 14.90 3.28
CA LEU A 7 12.57 14.62 3.83
C LEU A 7 13.62 14.29 2.75
N GLY A 8 13.24 14.26 1.46
CA GLY A 8 14.17 14.07 0.34
C GLY A 8 14.52 12.62 0.00
N PHE A 9 13.80 11.63 0.52
CA PHE A 9 14.04 10.22 0.17
C PHE A 9 13.57 9.89 -1.25
N ASN A 10 14.38 9.14 -1.99
CA ASN A 10 13.97 8.49 -3.24
C ASN A 10 13.22 7.18 -2.93
N ILE A 11 11.97 7.11 -3.38
CA ILE A 11 11.12 5.92 -3.24
C ILE A 11 10.99 5.31 -4.64
N PRO A 12 11.31 4.02 -4.82
CA PRO A 12 11.61 3.01 -3.80
C PRO A 12 13.09 2.80 -3.43
N GLU A 13 14.04 3.49 -4.08
CA GLU A 13 15.48 3.18 -4.07
C GLU A 13 16.13 3.26 -2.69
N GLU A 14 15.75 4.25 -1.89
CA GLU A 14 16.30 4.50 -0.56
C GLU A 14 15.32 4.10 0.55
N LEU A 15 14.01 4.17 0.26
CA LEU A 15 12.96 3.80 1.18
C LEU A 15 11.81 3.11 0.43
N SER A 16 11.64 1.82 0.68
CA SER A 16 10.46 1.09 0.22
C SER A 16 9.28 1.26 1.17
N VAL A 17 8.09 1.44 0.62
CA VAL A 17 6.84 1.64 1.38
C VAL A 17 5.79 0.68 0.86
N ILE A 18 5.10 -0.01 1.77
CA ILE A 18 3.92 -0.83 1.46
C ILE A 18 2.68 -0.28 2.16
N GLY A 19 1.54 -0.41 1.50
CA GLY A 19 0.21 -0.19 2.06
C GLY A 19 -0.43 -1.49 2.58
N TYR A 20 -1.55 -1.33 3.25
CA TYR A 20 -2.43 -2.39 3.75
C TYR A 20 -3.85 -1.95 3.43
N ASP A 21 -4.72 -2.87 2.98
CA ASP A 21 -6.17 -2.74 2.68
C ASP A 21 -6.56 -2.84 1.19
N GLY A 22 -5.62 -2.64 0.27
CA GLY A 22 -5.91 -2.72 -1.16
C GLY A 22 -6.79 -1.61 -1.74
N ILE A 23 -6.91 -0.45 -1.09
CA ILE A 23 -7.73 0.65 -1.63
C ILE A 23 -7.24 1.09 -3.02
N ALA A 24 -8.17 1.16 -3.98
CA ALA A 24 -7.89 1.47 -5.39
C ALA A 24 -7.13 2.79 -5.60
N LEU A 25 -7.29 3.76 -4.70
CA LEU A 25 -6.57 5.03 -4.73
C LEU A 25 -5.04 4.84 -4.73
N GLY A 26 -4.53 3.79 -4.09
CA GLY A 26 -3.09 3.50 -4.02
C GLY A 26 -2.43 3.33 -5.40
N ALA A 27 -3.18 2.87 -6.40
CA ALA A 27 -2.69 2.72 -7.77
C ALA A 27 -2.47 4.06 -8.51
N TYR A 28 -3.06 5.14 -8.02
CA TYR A 28 -2.95 6.49 -8.59
C TYR A 28 -1.94 7.37 -7.84
N ILE A 29 -1.34 6.86 -6.76
CA ILE A 29 -0.21 7.52 -6.10
C ILE A 29 1.02 7.34 -6.98
N ASP A 30 1.90 8.34 -7.02
CA ASP A 30 3.20 8.21 -7.66
C ASP A 30 4.29 8.09 -6.58
N PRO A 31 5.22 7.11 -6.67
CA PRO A 31 5.05 5.86 -7.43
C PRO A 31 3.84 5.05 -6.90
N PRO A 32 3.26 4.12 -7.70
CA PRO A 32 2.13 3.30 -7.26
C PRO A 32 2.41 2.58 -5.96
N LEU A 33 1.46 2.60 -5.03
CA LEU A 33 1.63 2.01 -3.70
C LEU A 33 1.42 0.50 -3.77
N THR A 34 2.51 -0.27 -3.65
CA THR A 34 2.45 -1.71 -3.38
C THR A 34 1.64 -1.94 -2.11
N THR A 35 0.63 -2.81 -2.15
CA THR A 35 -0.31 -2.99 -1.04
C THR A 35 -0.60 -4.46 -0.79
N LEU A 36 -0.75 -4.81 0.50
CA LEU A 36 -1.27 -6.09 0.92
C LEU A 36 -2.80 -6.04 0.91
N THR A 37 -3.41 -7.02 0.24
CA THR A 37 -4.86 -7.17 0.18
C THR A 37 -5.28 -8.49 0.80
N PHE A 38 -6.46 -8.49 1.43
CA PHE A 38 -7.06 -9.69 2.00
C PHE A 38 -8.47 -9.82 1.43
N SER A 39 -8.81 -11.03 0.98
CA SER A 39 -10.17 -11.29 0.55
C SER A 39 -11.07 -11.38 1.77
N ILE A 40 -11.94 -10.39 1.93
CA ILE A 40 -12.91 -10.31 3.03
C ILE A 40 -13.90 -11.48 2.91
N GLU A 41 -14.24 -11.86 1.67
CA GLU A 41 -15.10 -13.02 1.38
C GLU A 41 -14.49 -14.34 1.87
N GLU A 42 -13.18 -14.55 1.67
CA GLU A 42 -12.51 -15.76 2.16
C GLU A 42 -12.37 -15.77 3.69
N SER A 43 -12.19 -14.59 4.28
CA SER A 43 -12.11 -14.43 5.73
C SER A 43 -13.45 -14.80 6.39
N GLY A 44 -14.57 -14.32 5.84
CA GLY A 44 -15.90 -14.65 6.36
C GLY A 44 -16.31 -16.12 6.19
N LYS A 45 -15.74 -16.84 5.22
CA LYS A 45 -16.02 -18.29 5.01
C LYS A 45 -15.35 -19.20 6.05
N LYS A 46 -14.27 -18.75 6.71
CA LYS A 46 -13.55 -19.56 7.71
C LYS A 46 -14.16 -19.50 9.10
N ASP A 47 -14.94 -18.47 9.38
CA ASP A 47 -15.57 -18.24 10.68
C ASP A 47 -17.03 -18.73 10.74
N GLY A 48 -17.53 -19.37 9.67
CA GLY A 48 -18.90 -19.89 9.53
C GLY A 48 -19.02 -21.40 9.62
#